data_AF-A0A927AG32-F1
#
_entry.id   AF-A0A927AG32-F1
#
_cell.length_a   1.000
_cell.length_b   1.000
_cell.length_c   1.000
_cell.angle_alpha   90.00
_cell.angle_beta   90.00
_cell.angle_gamma   90.00
#
_symmetry.space_group_name_H-M   'P 1'
#
loop_
_entity.id
_entity.type
_entity.pdbx_description
1 polymer ?
#
loop_
_entity_poly.entity_id
_entity_poly.type
_entity_poly.pdbx_seq_one_letter_code
_entity_poly.pdbx_strand_id
1 'polypeptide(L)'
;MAQILDPLPSGNSDRILCCYVNATSHIQIARISNVPNWYFERVVFPGQRLVFEAMPEANLEIHTGMMASAILSDTIPCDRLCISEGNDSESNTIDLHDEEKKIINDNTRKLEIQKKRNLETVESLTTAYIG
;
A
#
# COMPACT_ATOMS: atom_id res chain seq x y z
N MET A 1 24.20 -8.74 -21.53
CA MET A 1 23.54 -9.90 -20.90
C MET A 1 22.14 -9.47 -20.52
N ALA A 2 21.11 -10.11 -21.10
CA ALA A 2 19.72 -9.84 -20.75
C ALA A 2 19.36 -10.72 -19.55
N GLN A 3 18.86 -10.11 -18.47
CA GLN A 3 18.16 -10.86 -17.42
C GLN A 3 16.85 -11.36 -18.05
N ILE A 4 16.88 -12.60 -18.56
CA ILE A 4 15.69 -13.27 -19.07
C ILE A 4 14.78 -13.52 -17.87
N LEU A 5 13.65 -12.83 -17.86
CA LEU A 5 12.53 -13.20 -17.03
C LEU A 5 11.90 -14.43 -17.66
N ASP A 6 11.76 -15.51 -16.90
CA ASP A 6 10.82 -16.54 -17.30
C ASP A 6 9.40 -15.95 -17.11
N PRO A 7 8.58 -15.92 -18.17
CA PRO A 7 7.20 -15.46 -18.04
C PRO A 7 6.51 -16.32 -16.98
N LEU A 8 5.75 -15.67 -16.10
CA LEU A 8 4.94 -16.35 -15.08
C LEU A 8 4.22 -17.55 -15.71
N PRO A 9 4.28 -18.75 -15.11
CA PRO A 9 3.64 -19.93 -15.67
C PRO A 9 2.16 -19.62 -15.95
N SER A 10 1.69 -20.01 -17.15
CA SER A 10 0.34 -19.72 -17.64
C SER A 10 -0.77 -20.47 -16.90
N GLY A 11 -0.44 -21.16 -15.80
CA GLY A 11 -1.37 -21.91 -14.97
C GLY A 11 -1.79 -21.09 -13.77
N ASN A 12 -3.07 -20.72 -13.74
CA ASN A 12 -3.80 -19.99 -12.70
C ASN A 12 -3.82 -18.47 -12.87
N SER A 13 -5.04 -17.97 -13.04
CA SER A 13 -5.45 -16.58 -13.31
C SER A 13 -5.38 -15.66 -12.10
N ASP A 14 -4.90 -16.13 -10.95
CA ASP A 14 -4.87 -15.36 -9.70
C ASP A 14 -3.53 -14.66 -9.54
N ARG A 15 -3.22 -13.76 -10.47
CA ARG A 15 -2.05 -12.87 -10.36
C ARG A 15 -2.44 -11.64 -9.57
N ILE A 16 -1.58 -11.24 -8.65
CA ILE A 16 -1.74 -10.02 -7.87
C ILE A 16 -0.63 -9.02 -8.21
N LEU A 17 -1.00 -7.74 -8.25
CA LEU A 17 -0.03 -6.66 -8.42
C LEU A 17 0.55 -6.30 -7.06
N CYS A 18 1.85 -6.48 -6.89
CA CYS A 18 2.55 -6.22 -5.64
C CYS A 18 3.42 -4.98 -5.75
N CYS A 19 3.57 -4.26 -4.63
CA CYS A 19 4.50 -3.15 -4.54
C CYS A 19 5.36 -3.21 -3.28
N TYR A 20 6.67 -3.13 -3.50
CA TYR A 20 7.68 -3.04 -2.46
C TYR A 20 8.47 -1.73 -2.61
N VAL A 21 8.85 -1.11 -1.50
CA VAL A 21 9.72 0.07 -1.49
C VAL A 21 10.93 -0.24 -0.62
N ASN A 22 12.13 -0.08 -1.17
CA ASN A 22 13.35 -0.15 -0.38
C ASN A 22 13.52 1.15 0.42
N ALA A 23 13.10 1.15 1.67
CA ALA A 23 13.30 2.29 2.58
C ALA A 23 14.72 2.37 3.17
N THR A 24 15.61 1.43 2.83
CA THR A 24 16.98 1.38 3.35
C THR A 24 17.95 2.21 2.50
N SER A 25 19.12 2.51 3.05
CA SER A 25 20.21 3.21 2.34
C SER A 25 21.13 2.28 1.53
N HIS A 26 20.80 1.00 1.41
CA HIS A 26 21.62 0.00 0.72
C HIS A 26 20.88 -0.60 -0.47
N ILE A 27 21.64 -1.08 -1.45
CA ILE A 27 21.08 -1.85 -2.56
C ILE A 27 20.58 -3.19 -2.03
N GLN A 28 19.39 -3.58 -2.45
CA GLN A 28 18.77 -4.84 -2.08
C GLN A 28 18.49 -5.68 -3.33
N ILE A 29 18.43 -6.99 -3.15
CA ILE A 29 17.98 -7.93 -4.18
C ILE A 29 16.67 -8.54 -3.72
N ALA A 30 15.60 -8.28 -4.47
CA ALA A 30 14.30 -8.89 -4.27
C ALA A 30 14.21 -10.16 -5.13
N ARG A 31 13.99 -11.32 -4.50
CA ARG A 31 13.92 -12.63 -5.15
C ARG A 31 12.63 -13.35 -4.77
N ILE A 32 12.10 -14.18 -5.66
CA ILE A 32 11.07 -15.16 -5.29
C ILE A 32 11.55 -16.55 -5.70
N SER A 33 11.62 -17.45 -4.71
CA SER A 33 12.11 -18.82 -4.89
C SER A 33 11.07 -19.90 -4.57
N ASN A 34 9.94 -19.55 -3.94
CA ASN A 34 8.97 -20.53 -3.44
C ASN A 34 8.06 -21.11 -4.54
N VAL A 35 8.02 -20.48 -5.72
CA VAL A 35 7.18 -20.93 -6.83
C VAL A 35 7.98 -21.87 -7.73
N PRO A 36 7.53 -23.10 -7.94
CA PRO A 36 8.22 -24.02 -8.83
C PRO A 36 8.16 -23.53 -10.29
N ASN A 37 9.27 -23.66 -11.01
CA ASN A 37 9.39 -23.28 -12.42
C ASN A 37 9.18 -21.78 -12.71
N TRP A 38 9.34 -20.92 -11.71
CA TRP A 38 9.36 -19.47 -11.89
C TRP A 38 10.57 -18.87 -11.19
N TYR A 39 11.35 -18.08 -11.93
CA TYR A 39 12.48 -17.35 -11.39
C TYR A 39 12.22 -15.85 -11.46
N PHE A 40 12.19 -15.19 -10.30
CA PHE A 40 12.08 -13.76 -10.19
C PHE A 40 13.24 -13.21 -9.35
N GLU A 41 13.96 -12.24 -9.92
CA GLU A 41 15.02 -11.53 -9.23
C GLU A 41 15.14 -10.10 -9.76
N ARG A 42 15.15 -9.12 -8.86
CA ARG A 42 15.26 -7.70 -9.17
C ARG A 42 16.14 -6.95 -8.17
N VAL A 43 16.98 -6.07 -8.70
CA VAL A 43 17.76 -5.12 -7.90
C VAL A 43 16.86 -3.94 -7.53
N VAL A 44 16.86 -3.55 -6.25
CA VAL A 44 16.11 -2.40 -5.74
C VAL A 44 17.07 -1.42 -5.08
N PHE A 45 17.20 -0.23 -5.68
CA PHE A 45 18.04 0.85 -5.15
C PHE A 45 17.42 1.50 -3.90
N PRO A 46 18.22 2.17 -3.06
CA PRO A 46 17.71 2.98 -1.96
C PRO A 46 16.60 3.94 -2.39
N GLY A 47 15.46 3.90 -1.72
CA GLY A 47 14.28 4.72 -2.01
C GLY A 47 13.48 4.29 -3.25
N GLN A 48 13.89 3.24 -3.96
CA GLN A 48 13.20 2.79 -5.17
C GLN A 48 11.94 1.99 -4.83
N ARG A 49 10.89 2.23 -5.61
CA ARG A 49 9.67 1.43 -5.65
C ARG A 49 9.78 0.34 -6.72
N LEU A 50 9.63 -0.92 -6.32
CA LEU A 50 9.52 -2.08 -7.17
C LEU A 50 8.05 -2.49 -7.27
N VAL A 51 7.52 -2.51 -8.49
CA VAL A 51 6.18 -3.02 -8.80
C VAL A 51 6.32 -4.27 -9.65
N PHE A 52 5.63 -5.34 -9.28
CA PHE A 52 5.74 -6.63 -9.95
C PHE A 52 4.45 -7.45 -9.82
N GLU A 53 4.23 -8.35 -10.76
CA GLU A 53 3.15 -9.34 -10.68
C GLU A 53 3.68 -10.64 -10.07
N ALA A 54 2.92 -11.21 -9.15
CA ALA A 54 3.24 -12.49 -8.51
C ALA A 54 1.96 -13.26 -8.18
N MET A 55 2.12 -14.52 -7.81
CA MET A 55 1.02 -15.30 -7.23
C MET A 55 0.81 -14.91 -5.76
N PRO A 56 -0.42 -14.96 -5.21
CA PRO A 56 -0.70 -14.60 -3.82
C PRO A 56 0.05 -15.48 -2.81
N GLU A 57 0.30 -16.74 -3.18
CA GLU A 57 1.09 -17.70 -2.42
C GLU A 57 2.62 -17.46 -2.49
N ALA A 58 3.08 -16.52 -3.30
CA ALA A 58 4.49 -16.23 -3.47
C ALA A 58 5.07 -15.46 -2.28
N ASN A 59 6.36 -15.70 -1.99
CA ASN A 59 7.10 -14.99 -0.94
C ASN A 59 8.26 -14.20 -1.54
N LEU A 60 8.25 -12.88 -1.30
CA LEU A 60 9.33 -11.96 -1.69
C LEU A 60 10.45 -12.00 -0.65
N GLU A 61 11.58 -12.53 -1.04
CA GLU A 61 12.82 -12.54 -0.27
C GLU A 61 13.64 -11.29 -0.56
N ILE A 62 14.03 -10.57 0.49
CA ILE A 62 14.93 -9.43 0.41
C ILE A 62 16.30 -9.88 0.89
N HIS A 63 17.25 -9.91 -0.04
CA HIS A 63 18.65 -10.18 0.24
C HIS A 63 19.39 -8.86 0.32
N THR A 64 20.06 -8.60 1.45
CA THR A 64 20.88 -7.40 1.67
C THR A 64 22.34 -7.76 1.93
N GLY A 65 23.24 -6.81 1.69
CA GLY A 65 24.68 -6.96 1.91
C GLY A 65 25.52 -6.45 0.74
N MET A 66 26.77 -6.10 1.03
CA MET A 66 27.77 -5.90 -0.04
C MET A 66 27.96 -7.22 -0.78
N MET A 67 28.20 -7.16 -2.09
CA MET A 67 28.03 -8.23 -3.09
C MET A 67 28.60 -9.64 -2.82
N ALA A 68 29.30 -9.87 -1.70
CA ALA A 68 29.85 -11.16 -1.29
C ALA A 68 29.00 -11.91 -0.24
N SER A 69 28.11 -11.23 0.50
CA SER A 69 27.25 -11.86 1.52
C SER A 69 25.80 -11.51 1.24
N ALA A 70 25.14 -12.26 0.34
CA ALA A 70 23.69 -12.19 0.20
C ALA A 70 23.06 -12.83 1.45
N ILE A 71 22.78 -12.00 2.46
CA ILE A 71 22.08 -12.46 3.65
C ILE A 71 20.60 -12.24 3.39
N LEU A 72 19.83 -13.32 3.42
CA LEU A 72 18.38 -13.24 3.46
C LEU A 72 18.00 -12.42 4.69
N SER A 73 17.52 -11.21 4.45
CA SER A 73 17.20 -10.24 5.50
C SER A 73 15.75 -10.35 5.88
N ASP A 74 14.86 -10.40 4.89
CA ASP A 74 13.43 -10.51 5.11
C ASP A 74 12.76 -11.45 4.10
N THR A 75 11.66 -12.04 4.53
CA THR A 75 10.75 -12.81 3.67
C THR A 75 9.34 -12.28 3.86
N ILE A 76 8.77 -11.68 2.83
CA ILE A 76 7.49 -10.98 2.87
C ILE A 76 6.51 -11.71 1.94
N PRO A 77 5.35 -12.20 2.44
CA PRO A 77 4.34 -12.80 1.59
C PRO A 77 3.73 -11.75 0.65
N CYS A 78 3.57 -12.10 -0.63
CA CYS A 78 3.07 -11.18 -1.67
C CYS A 78 1.64 -10.73 -1.41
N ASP A 79 0.82 -11.54 -0.74
CA ASP A 79 -0.52 -11.18 -0.28
C ASP A 79 -0.54 -9.86 0.54
N ARG A 80 0.50 -9.59 1.33
CA ARG A 80 0.63 -8.34 2.11
C ARG A 80 1.11 -7.14 1.30
N LEU A 81 1.74 -7.40 0.15
CA LEU A 81 2.26 -6.37 -0.76
C LEU A 81 1.26 -6.05 -1.88
N CYS A 82 0.14 -6.77 -1.93
CA CYS A 82 -0.91 -6.62 -2.93
C CYS A 82 -1.49 -5.19 -2.90
N ILE A 83 -1.54 -4.57 -4.08
CA ILE A 83 -2.24 -3.31 -4.28
C ILE A 83 -3.65 -3.67 -4.78
N SER A 84 -4.66 -3.46 -3.93
CA SER A 84 -6.06 -3.44 -4.34
C SER A 84 -6.30 -2.20 -5.22
N GLU A 85 -6.94 -2.36 -6.39
CA GLU A 85 -7.32 -1.24 -7.27
C GLU A 85 -8.36 -0.28 -6.66
N GLY A 86 -8.69 -0.41 -5.37
CA GLY A 86 -9.50 0.53 -4.61
C GLY A 86 -8.77 1.01 -3.36
N ASN A 87 -8.41 2.30 -3.34
CA ASN A 87 -7.80 3.11 -2.28
C ASN A 87 -6.29 2.97 -2.08
N ASP A 88 -5.59 4.00 -2.57
CA ASP A 88 -4.32 4.49 -2.04
C ASP A 88 -4.32 4.43 -0.51
N SER A 89 -3.51 3.56 0.05
CA SER A 89 -3.21 3.57 1.48
C SER A 89 -1.74 3.25 1.62
N GLU A 90 -0.97 4.34 1.69
CA GLU A 90 0.37 4.39 2.26
C GLU A 90 0.40 3.59 3.56
N SER A 91 0.79 2.32 3.50
CA SER A 91 1.15 1.58 4.70
C SER A 91 2.60 1.90 5.01
N ASN A 92 2.72 3.07 5.64
CA ASN A 92 3.81 3.44 6.52
C ASN A 92 4.12 2.29 7.48
N THR A 93 5.42 2.18 7.76
CA THR A 93 6.02 1.52 8.91
C THR A 93 5.12 1.54 10.14
N ILE A 94 4.92 0.36 10.73
CA ILE A 94 4.36 0.22 12.07
C ILE A 94 5.33 0.91 13.03
N ASP A 95 4.89 2.00 13.67
CA ASP A 95 5.31 2.40 15.02
C ASP A 95 4.33 3.44 15.61
N LEU A 96 3.55 2.98 16.61
CA LEU A 96 3.15 3.69 17.84
C LEU A 96 2.55 5.12 17.75
N HIS A 97 1.21 5.25 17.83
CA HIS A 97 0.46 5.88 18.96
C HIS A 97 -0.99 6.26 18.61
N ASP A 98 -1.87 5.98 19.58
CA ASP A 98 -3.33 5.85 19.52
C ASP A 98 -4.16 7.17 19.63
N GLU A 99 -3.68 8.34 19.21
CA GLU A 99 -4.37 9.61 19.53
C GLU A 99 -5.07 10.36 18.39
N GLU A 100 -4.84 10.05 17.11
CA GLU A 100 -5.28 10.97 16.03
C GLU A 100 -6.73 10.81 15.55
N LYS A 101 -7.41 9.70 15.87
CA LYS A 101 -8.77 9.43 15.34
C LYS A 101 -9.89 10.21 16.04
N LYS A 102 -9.63 10.90 17.14
CA LYS A 102 -10.68 11.64 17.88
C LYS A 102 -10.97 13.02 17.27
N ILE A 103 -9.97 13.68 16.70
CA ILE A 103 -10.07 15.08 16.23
C ILE A 103 -10.97 15.20 15.00
N ILE A 104 -10.94 14.20 14.11
CA ILE A 104 -11.71 14.24 12.84
C ILE A 104 -13.22 14.12 13.10
N ASN A 105 -13.64 13.31 14.07
CA ASN A 105 -15.07 13.10 14.35
C ASN A 105 -15.75 14.34 14.96
N ASP A 106 -15.04 15.10 15.79
CA ASP A 106 -15.62 16.28 16.45
C ASP A 106 -15.89 17.44 15.47
N ASN A 107 -15.08 17.57 14.43
CA ASN A 107 -15.27 18.62 13.42
C ASN A 107 -16.50 18.36 12.54
N THR A 108 -16.77 17.10 12.18
CA THR A 108 -17.96 16.73 11.40
C THR A 108 -19.24 17.02 12.18
N ARG A 109 -19.28 16.71 13.49
CA ARG A 109 -20.45 16.98 14.33
C ARG A 109 -20.71 18.48 14.51
N LYS A 110 -19.66 19.31 14.59
CA LYS A 110 -19.81 20.77 14.68
C LYS A 110 -20.38 21.40 13.40
N LEU A 111 -19.97 20.92 12.22
CA LEU A 111 -20.48 21.42 10.94
C LEU A 111 -21.96 21.07 10.72
N GLU A 112 -22.41 19.89 11.12
CA GLU A 112 -23.83 19.51 11.01
C GLU A 112 -24.74 20.31 11.94
N ILE A 113 -24.31 20.60 13.17
CA ILE A 113 -25.09 21.41 14.12
C ILE A 113 -25.23 22.86 13.63
N GLN A 114 -24.20 23.41 13.00
CA GLN A 114 -24.25 24.76 12.44
C GLN A 114 -25.13 24.83 11.19
N LYS A 115 -25.13 23.77 10.36
CA LYS A 115 -26.01 23.67 9.20
C LYS A 115 -27.50 23.61 9.59
N LYS A 116 -27.85 22.93 10.69
CA LYS A 116 -29.25 22.88 11.18
C LYS A 116 -29.77 24.24 11.66
N ARG A 117 -28.98 25.02 12.41
CA ARG A 117 -29.38 26.37 12.85
C ARG A 117 -29.57 27.36 11.70
N ASN A 118 -28.75 27.25 10.66
CA ASN A 118 -28.91 28.11 9.49
C ASN A 118 -30.17 27.79 8.67
N LEU A 119 -30.71 26.58 8.74
CA LEU A 119 -31.94 26.23 8.02
C LEU A 119 -33.20 26.81 8.68
N GLU A 120 -33.25 26.81 10.02
CA GLU A 120 -34.38 27.36 10.79
C GLU A 120 -34.47 28.90 10.69
N THR A 121 -33.35 29.57 10.44
CA THR A 121 -33.29 31.03 10.28
C THR A 121 -33.82 31.49 8.92
N VAL A 122 -33.82 30.62 7.91
CA VAL A 122 -34.33 30.94 6.56
C VAL A 122 -35.84 30.71 6.45
N GLU A 123 -36.40 29.73 7.17
CA GLU A 123 -37.85 29.48 7.21
C GLU A 123 -38.65 30.52 8.01
N SER A 124 -38.01 31.20 8.97
CA SER A 124 -38.67 32.24 9.77
C SER A 124 -38.84 33.58 9.03
N LEU A 125 -38.04 33.85 8.00
CA LEU A 125 -38.15 35.07 7.18
C LEU A 125 -39.18 34.95 6.04
N THR A 126 -39.47 33.75 5.54
CA THR A 126 -40.48 33.53 4.49
C THR A 126 -41.91 33.62 5.01
N THR A 127 -42.14 33.37 6.30
CA THR A 127 -43.47 33.44 6.93
C THR A 127 -43.91 34.89 7.24
N ALA A 128 -42.97 35.84 7.31
CA ALA A 128 -43.27 37.26 7.60
C ALA A 128 -43.71 38.08 6.37
N TYR A 129 -43.67 37.51 5.16
CA TYR A 129 -43.96 38.23 3.90
C TYR A 129 -45.28 37.83 3.21
N ILE A 130 -46.12 37.02 3.87
CA ILE A 130 -47.46 36.60 3.36
C ILE A 130 -48.60 37.07 4.29
N GLY A 131 -48.37 38.11 5.10
CA GLY A 131 -49.40 38.75 5.94
C GLY A 131 -49.71 40.17 5.50
#